data_AF-H1XVR4-F1
#
_entry.id   AF-H1XVR4-F1
#
_cell.length_a   1.000
_cell.length_b   1.000
_cell.length_c   1.000
_cell.angle_alpha   90.00
_cell.angle_beta   90.00
_cell.angle_gamma   90.00
#
_symmetry.space_group_name_H-M   'P 1'
#
loop_
_entity.id
_entity.type
_entity.pdbx_description
1 polymer ?
#
loop_
_entity_poly.entity_id
_entity_poly.type
_entity_poly.pdbx_seq_one_letter_code
_entity_poly.pdbx_strand_id
1 'polypeptide(L)'
;MISVFKKRTRRLKRLSGFSLIVIILGLAGSLFSQANWAVSSSLTINSGDYIYQQRTDNYYLNAGLRYSAQKWTVSASVPFILQNSAVYQQEPISFSANGHGMNNPTTTTLSNNLEAGIGDIYLYGEYQLWNGSLIAPSVVMTTQLKVPTTNRLTLFSTGKFDYGLGLALRKWVKTFNAFAEISYLRIGDQEEITYLDPLGYGLGIGKFFANGKYSTSLYFKGYSKIIQGVDPPRQLALGFFTMFSGKSVLSFYLIKGLSESSPDFGLSSGIDWKL
;
A
#
# COMPACT_ATOMS: atom_id res chain seq x y z
N MET A 1 -4.57 45.49 56.05
CA MET A 1 -4.13 44.09 56.29
C MET A 1 -4.45 43.31 55.02
N ILE A 2 -3.49 42.79 54.25
CA ILE A 2 -2.59 41.64 54.54
C ILE A 2 -3.44 40.34 54.65
N SER A 3 -3.25 39.28 53.85
CA SER A 3 -2.21 39.00 52.83
C SER A 3 -2.70 38.17 51.62
N VAL A 4 -1.91 38.28 50.55
CA VAL A 4 -1.79 37.37 49.41
C VAL A 4 -1.67 35.89 49.84
N PHE A 5 -2.38 34.97 49.15
CA PHE A 5 -1.81 33.65 48.87
C PHE A 5 -2.12 33.13 47.46
N LYS A 6 -1.10 33.22 46.59
CA LYS A 6 -1.08 32.76 45.19
C LYS A 6 -0.85 31.25 45.15
N LYS A 7 -1.84 30.42 44.76
CA LYS A 7 -1.66 28.96 44.65
C LYS A 7 -1.45 28.52 43.19
N ARG A 8 -0.30 27.86 42.99
CA ARG A 8 0.30 27.46 41.70
C ARG A 8 -0.64 26.73 40.74
N THR A 9 -0.50 27.06 39.45
CA THR A 9 -0.83 26.20 38.32
C THR A 9 -0.10 24.85 38.40
N ARG A 10 -0.79 23.77 38.05
CA ARG A 10 -0.18 22.51 37.61
C ARG A 10 -0.88 22.01 36.35
N ARG A 11 -0.29 22.30 35.19
CA ARG A 11 -0.60 21.57 33.94
C ARG A 11 -0.21 20.11 34.14
N LEU A 12 -1.20 19.21 34.15
CA LEU A 12 -0.96 17.77 34.15
C LEU A 12 -0.42 17.36 32.76
N LYS A 13 0.90 17.22 32.67
CA LYS A 13 1.55 16.59 31.50
C LYS A 13 1.10 15.13 31.46
N ARG A 14 0.27 14.75 30.48
CA ARG A 14 0.11 13.33 30.09
C ARG A 14 1.35 12.93 29.31
N LEU A 15 2.37 12.49 30.04
CA LEU A 15 3.61 11.97 29.50
C LEU A 15 3.42 10.51 29.04
N SER A 16 3.74 10.25 27.78
CA SER A 16 4.41 9.05 27.27
C SER A 16 4.11 7.71 27.97
N GLY A 17 3.25 6.90 27.34
CA GLY A 17 2.89 5.56 27.83
C GLY A 17 2.50 4.56 26.74
N PHE A 18 3.05 4.69 25.53
CA PHE A 18 2.98 3.64 24.51
C PHE A 18 4.39 3.10 24.24
N SER A 19 4.81 2.15 25.07
CA SER A 19 5.94 1.27 24.77
C SER A 19 5.52 0.37 23.62
N LEU A 20 5.74 0.81 22.38
CA LEU A 20 5.58 -0.04 21.21
C LEU A 20 6.69 -1.10 21.23
N ILE A 21 6.41 -2.25 21.83
CA ILE A 21 7.31 -3.40 21.78
C ILE A 21 7.28 -3.91 20.34
N VAL A 22 8.20 -3.42 19.52
CA VAL A 22 8.53 -4.04 18.22
C VAL A 22 9.19 -5.37 18.54
N ILE A 23 8.39 -6.43 18.62
CA ILE A 23 8.92 -7.79 18.70
C ILE A 23 9.52 -8.12 17.34
N ILE A 24 10.80 -7.82 17.19
CA ILE A 24 11.63 -8.44 16.15
C ILE A 24 11.67 -9.93 16.49
N LEU A 25 10.86 -10.74 15.81
CA LEU A 25 10.83 -12.19 15.96
C LEU A 25 12.10 -12.82 15.36
N GLY A 26 13.21 -12.64 16.07
CA GLY A 26 14.40 -13.47 15.93
C GLY A 26 14.12 -14.86 16.50
N LEU A 27 13.52 -15.73 15.69
CA LEU A 27 13.47 -17.17 15.96
C LEU A 27 14.23 -17.92 14.86
N ALA A 28 15.53 -18.07 15.08
CA ALA A 28 16.33 -19.04 14.36
C ALA A 28 15.95 -20.45 14.86
N GLY A 29 15.38 -21.27 13.98
CA GLY A 29 14.99 -22.65 14.32
C GLY A 29 14.48 -23.43 13.11
N SER A 30 15.37 -24.21 12.49
CA SER A 30 15.09 -25.45 11.74
C SER A 30 14.11 -25.47 10.54
N LEU A 31 13.46 -24.36 10.16
CA LEU A 31 12.47 -24.32 9.06
C LEU A 31 13.01 -23.78 7.72
N PHE A 32 14.30 -23.46 7.63
CA PHE A 32 14.88 -22.66 6.54
C PHE A 32 15.04 -23.38 5.18
N SER A 33 14.77 -24.68 5.05
CA SER A 33 14.97 -25.43 3.80
C SER A 33 14.12 -24.97 2.60
N GLN A 34 13.09 -24.14 2.83
CA GLN A 34 12.23 -23.57 1.78
C GLN A 34 12.01 -22.06 1.96
N ALA A 35 12.77 -21.42 2.85
CA ALA A 35 12.72 -19.99 3.07
C ALA A 35 13.48 -19.25 1.96
N ASN A 36 12.92 -18.17 1.44
CA ASN A 36 13.52 -17.40 0.35
C ASN A 36 13.40 -15.90 0.65
N TRP A 37 14.50 -15.18 0.41
CA TRP A 37 14.51 -13.72 0.40
C TRP A 37 14.42 -13.21 -1.03
N ALA A 38 13.76 -12.07 -1.22
CA ALA A 38 13.80 -11.31 -2.46
C ALA A 38 13.89 -9.82 -2.16
N VAL A 39 14.65 -9.10 -2.98
CA VAL A 39 14.67 -7.62 -3.01
C VAL A 39 13.83 -7.18 -4.20
N SER A 40 13.00 -6.17 -4.02
CA SER A 40 12.15 -5.63 -5.08
C SER A 40 12.44 -4.15 -5.32
N SER A 41 12.26 -3.72 -6.56
CA SER A 41 12.21 -2.30 -6.90
C SER A 41 11.16 -2.04 -7.97
N SER A 42 10.40 -0.96 -7.86
CA SER A 42 9.42 -0.57 -8.88
C SER A 42 9.35 0.94 -9.08
N LEU A 43 9.05 1.35 -10.31
CA LEU A 43 8.66 2.69 -10.69
C LEU A 43 7.17 2.68 -11.03
N THR A 44 6.36 3.43 -10.30
CA THR A 44 4.95 3.67 -10.60
C THR A 44 4.75 5.15 -10.97
N ILE A 45 3.96 5.41 -12.00
CA ILE A 45 3.57 6.74 -12.47
C ILE A 45 2.04 6.74 -12.53
N ASN A 46 1.39 7.61 -11.77
CA ASN A 46 -0.06 7.78 -11.75
C ASN A 46 -0.40 9.21 -12.13
N SER A 47 -1.43 9.39 -12.98
CA SER A 47 -1.80 10.69 -13.53
C SER A 47 -3.32 10.82 -13.60
N GLY A 48 -3.85 11.95 -13.14
CA GLY A 48 -5.28 12.24 -13.21
C GLY A 48 -5.67 13.51 -12.48
N ASP A 49 -6.95 13.88 -12.59
CA ASP A 49 -7.44 15.14 -12.00
C ASP A 49 -7.94 14.96 -10.55
N TYR A 50 -8.26 13.74 -10.11
CA TYR A 50 -8.60 13.38 -8.71
C TYR A 50 -9.56 14.35 -8.00
N ILE A 51 -10.77 14.58 -8.52
CA ILE A 51 -11.75 15.60 -8.06
C ILE A 51 -11.27 17.08 -8.06
N TYR A 52 -10.09 17.40 -8.60
CA TYR A 52 -9.57 18.77 -8.72
C TYR A 52 -9.73 19.36 -10.13
N GLN A 53 -9.49 20.67 -10.25
CA GLN A 53 -9.46 21.39 -11.54
C GLN A 53 -8.12 21.27 -12.28
N GLN A 54 -7.10 20.72 -11.63
CA GLN A 54 -5.75 20.60 -12.17
C GLN A 54 -5.24 19.18 -12.01
N ARG A 55 -4.56 18.72 -13.06
CA ARG A 55 -4.00 17.38 -13.17
C ARG A 55 -2.82 17.18 -12.24
N THR A 56 -2.88 16.14 -11.42
CA THR A 56 -1.78 15.72 -10.57
C THR A 56 -1.04 14.54 -11.22
N ASP A 57 0.28 14.65 -11.29
CA ASP A 57 1.20 13.60 -11.72
C ASP A 57 2.04 13.17 -10.51
N ASN A 58 1.93 11.89 -10.16
CA ASN A 58 2.69 11.28 -9.09
C ASN A 58 3.66 10.23 -9.64
N TYR A 59 4.91 10.31 -9.20
CA TYR A 59 5.99 9.38 -9.53
C TYR A 59 6.50 8.73 -8.25
N TYR A 60 6.75 7.44 -8.32
CA TYR A 60 7.11 6.68 -7.13
C TYR A 60 8.16 5.61 -7.42
N LEU A 61 9.34 5.75 -6.82
CA LEU A 61 10.38 4.74 -6.85
C LEU A 61 10.36 3.97 -5.53
N ASN A 62 9.99 2.69 -5.59
CA ASN A 62 9.93 1.82 -4.42
C ASN A 62 11.16 0.94 -4.31
N ALA A 63 11.59 0.72 -3.07
CA ALA A 63 12.51 -0.33 -2.69
C ALA A 63 11.82 -1.24 -1.65
N GLY A 64 11.96 -2.55 -1.80
CA GLY A 64 11.33 -3.52 -0.93
C GLY A 64 12.18 -4.75 -0.63
N LEU A 65 11.85 -5.41 0.47
CA LEU A 65 12.43 -6.67 0.92
C LEU A 65 11.29 -7.62 1.27
N ARG A 66 11.30 -8.82 0.70
CA ARG A 66 10.30 -9.87 0.94
C ARG A 66 10.98 -11.12 1.49
N TYR A 67 10.41 -11.68 2.53
CA TYR A 67 10.69 -13.02 3.04
C TYR A 67 9.49 -13.92 2.79
N SER A 68 9.71 -15.07 2.15
CA SER A 68 8.67 -16.07 1.90
C SER A 68 9.11 -17.42 2.43
N ALA A 69 8.28 -18.01 3.30
CA ALA A 69 8.38 -19.37 3.81
C ALA A 69 7.05 -20.11 3.57
N GLN A 70 6.98 -21.40 3.92
CA GLN A 70 5.91 -22.33 3.51
C GLN A 70 4.47 -21.79 3.55
N LYS A 71 4.04 -21.26 4.70
CA LYS A 71 2.69 -20.73 4.91
C LYS A 71 2.63 -19.21 5.03
N TRP A 72 3.75 -18.52 5.06
CA TRP A 72 3.78 -17.10 5.39
C TRP A 72 4.76 -16.33 4.52
N THR A 73 4.32 -15.15 4.09
CA THR A 73 5.16 -14.16 3.41
C THR A 73 5.05 -12.86 4.16
N VAL A 74 6.17 -12.18 4.37
CA VAL A 74 6.23 -10.84 4.94
C VAL A 74 7.09 -9.97 4.04
N SER A 75 6.65 -8.75 3.78
CA SER A 75 7.43 -7.77 3.03
C SER A 75 7.41 -6.41 3.69
N ALA A 76 8.54 -5.71 3.60
CA ALA A 76 8.68 -4.30 3.93
C ALA A 76 9.01 -3.52 2.65
N SER A 77 8.47 -2.32 2.49
CA SER A 77 8.82 -1.42 1.38
C SER A 77 8.79 0.04 1.80
N VAL A 78 9.60 0.87 1.13
CA VAL A 78 9.62 2.32 1.30
C VAL A 78 9.55 2.99 -0.08
N PRO A 79 8.68 4.00 -0.27
CA PRO A 79 8.62 4.77 -1.49
C PRO A 79 9.47 6.05 -1.38
N PHE A 80 10.19 6.36 -2.46
CA PHE A 80 10.59 7.72 -2.78
C PHE A 80 9.55 8.31 -3.74
N ILE A 81 8.98 9.45 -3.37
CA ILE A 81 7.83 10.09 -4.01
C ILE A 81 8.33 11.35 -4.72
N LEU A 82 7.83 11.61 -5.92
CA LEU A 82 7.86 12.93 -6.55
C LEU A 82 6.45 13.28 -7.02
N GLN A 83 5.97 14.49 -6.74
CA GLN A 83 4.63 14.93 -7.13
C GLN A 83 4.63 16.40 -7.52
N ASN A 84 3.77 16.79 -8.47
CA ASN A 84 3.63 18.16 -8.97
C ASN A 84 2.51 18.97 -8.25
N SER A 85 1.91 18.42 -7.20
CA SER A 85 0.81 19.01 -6.44
C SER A 85 1.17 19.12 -4.96
N ALA A 86 0.69 20.16 -4.27
CA ALA A 86 0.80 20.28 -2.82
C ALA A 86 -0.16 19.35 -2.03
N VAL A 87 -0.96 18.56 -2.74
CA VAL A 87 -1.86 17.55 -2.18
C VAL A 87 -1.09 16.24 -2.03
N TYR A 88 -0.79 15.81 -0.79
CA TYR A 88 -0.28 14.44 -0.55
C TYR A 88 -1.27 13.40 -1.08
N GLN A 89 -0.74 12.27 -1.53
CA GLN A 89 -1.51 11.14 -1.99
C GLN A 89 -0.87 9.83 -1.44
N GLN A 90 -1.63 9.01 -0.68
CA GLN A 90 -1.23 7.81 0.09
C GLN A 90 -2.13 6.55 -0.09
N GLU A 91 -1.77 5.52 -0.89
CA GLU A 91 -2.73 4.48 -1.33
C GLU A 91 -3.11 3.41 -0.30
N PRO A 92 -4.29 2.77 -0.47
CA PRO A 92 -4.90 1.95 0.57
C PRO A 92 -4.59 0.44 0.49
N ILE A 93 -3.62 -0.04 -0.31
CA ILE A 93 -2.88 -1.35 -0.22
C ILE A 93 -2.16 -1.69 -1.54
N SER A 94 -0.89 -2.07 -1.41
CA SER A 94 0.03 -2.58 -2.45
C SER A 94 -0.43 -3.77 -3.32
N PHE A 95 -0.42 -3.57 -4.64
CA PHE A 95 0.34 -4.44 -5.56
C PHE A 95 1.70 -3.77 -5.82
N SER A 96 2.53 -3.69 -4.77
CA SER A 96 3.74 -2.85 -4.67
C SER A 96 3.56 -1.36 -5.05
N ALA A 97 2.73 -0.67 -4.26
CA ALA A 97 2.63 0.80 -4.11
C ALA A 97 2.16 1.63 -5.35
N ASN A 98 1.48 2.78 -5.22
CA ASN A 98 1.57 3.85 -4.20
C ASN A 98 0.36 4.83 -4.27
N GLY A 99 0.16 5.59 -3.20
CA GLY A 99 -0.29 7.01 -3.21
C GLY A 99 -1.65 7.54 -3.75
N HIS A 100 -2.75 7.49 -2.97
CA HIS A 100 -3.99 8.31 -3.08
C HIS A 100 -4.63 8.56 -1.66
N GLY A 101 -4.44 9.75 -1.03
CA GLY A 101 -4.68 10.05 0.41
C GLY A 101 -4.40 11.53 0.76
N MET A 102 -5.47 12.31 0.77
CA MET A 102 -5.61 13.75 0.52
C MET A 102 -5.05 14.72 1.59
N ASN A 103 -4.68 15.93 1.15
CA ASN A 103 -4.79 17.20 1.91
C ASN A 103 -5.59 18.19 1.06
N ASN A 104 -6.35 19.12 1.65
CA ASN A 104 -7.03 20.17 0.88
C ASN A 104 -6.18 21.45 0.82
N PRO A 105 -6.29 22.30 -0.21
CA PRO A 105 -5.36 23.39 -0.40
C PRO A 105 -5.71 24.60 0.48
N THR A 106 -4.78 24.99 1.35
CA THR A 106 -4.64 26.42 1.68
C THR A 106 -4.21 27.15 0.41
N THR A 107 -4.80 28.32 0.15
CA THR A 107 -4.56 29.08 -1.09
C THR A 107 -3.14 29.65 -1.14
N THR A 108 -2.20 28.84 -1.61
CA THR A 108 -0.86 29.25 -2.03
C THR A 108 -0.77 29.11 -3.55
N THR A 109 -0.16 30.10 -4.20
CA THR A 109 0.07 30.09 -5.65
C THR A 109 1.04 28.98 -6.01
N LEU A 110 0.52 27.85 -6.49
CA LEU A 110 1.33 26.68 -6.84
C LEU A 110 2.15 26.96 -8.11
N SER A 111 3.47 27.04 -7.93
CA SER A 111 4.43 26.92 -9.01
C SER A 111 4.44 25.49 -9.55
N ASN A 112 4.89 25.28 -10.79
CA ASN A 112 5.12 23.97 -11.43
C ASN A 112 6.30 23.18 -10.79
N ASN A 113 6.44 23.25 -9.47
CA ASN A 113 7.55 22.66 -8.74
C ASN A 113 7.21 21.21 -8.39
N LEU A 114 8.00 20.27 -8.91
CA LEU A 114 8.01 18.90 -8.41
C LEU A 114 8.60 18.88 -7.00
N GLU A 115 7.79 18.51 -6.02
CA GLU A 115 8.24 18.20 -4.67
C GLU A 115 8.65 16.73 -4.60
N ALA A 116 9.72 16.41 -3.86
CA ALA A 116 10.25 15.06 -3.75
C ALA A 116 10.64 14.71 -2.30
N GLY A 117 10.44 13.45 -1.91
CA GLY A 117 10.78 12.99 -0.56
C GLY A 117 10.54 11.51 -0.32
N ILE A 118 11.00 11.03 0.84
CA ILE A 118 10.80 9.65 1.30
C ILE A 118 9.45 9.56 2.00
N GLY A 119 8.58 8.66 1.56
CA GLY A 119 7.30 8.39 2.22
C GLY A 119 7.42 7.37 3.36
N ASP A 120 6.26 7.00 3.91
CA ASP A 120 6.17 6.05 5.02
C ASP A 120 6.58 4.62 4.65
N ILE A 121 7.09 3.88 5.65
CA ILE A 121 7.36 2.44 5.50
C ILE A 121 6.05 1.66 5.51
N TYR A 122 5.88 0.77 4.54
CA TYR A 122 4.78 -0.19 4.48
C TYR A 122 5.29 -1.58 4.86
N LEU A 123 4.56 -2.25 5.74
CA LEU A 123 4.69 -3.67 6.04
C LEU A 123 3.46 -4.39 5.52
N TYR A 124 3.65 -5.55 4.90
CA TYR A 124 2.59 -6.42 4.41
C TYR A 124 2.87 -7.86 4.79
N GLY A 125 1.82 -8.60 5.14
CA GLY A 125 1.89 -10.00 5.55
C GLY A 125 0.81 -10.83 4.86
N GLU A 126 1.18 -12.05 4.48
CA GLU A 126 0.26 -13.10 4.04
C GLU A 126 0.42 -14.33 4.91
N TYR A 127 -0.69 -14.96 5.29
CA TYR A 127 -0.71 -16.26 5.96
C TYR A 127 -1.71 -17.21 5.29
N GLN A 128 -1.21 -18.35 4.82
CA GLN A 128 -2.00 -19.41 4.18
C GLN A 128 -2.80 -20.19 5.23
N LEU A 129 -4.04 -19.74 5.47
CA LEU A 129 -5.00 -20.39 6.37
C LEU A 129 -5.37 -21.80 5.88
N TRP A 130 -5.68 -21.91 4.59
CA TRP A 130 -6.14 -23.16 3.97
C TRP A 130 -5.50 -23.37 2.60
N ASN A 131 -4.94 -24.58 2.38
CA ASN A 131 -4.46 -25.01 1.07
C ASN A 131 -5.63 -25.53 0.23
N GLY A 132 -5.87 -24.91 -0.94
CA GLY A 132 -6.94 -25.30 -1.85
C GLY A 132 -6.81 -26.74 -2.35
N SER A 133 -7.94 -27.33 -2.71
CA SER A 133 -8.02 -28.68 -3.30
C SER A 133 -8.26 -28.62 -4.80
N LEU A 134 -8.54 -29.75 -5.45
CA LEU A 134 -8.97 -29.77 -6.85
C LEU A 134 -10.25 -28.93 -7.08
N ILE A 135 -11.16 -28.89 -6.10
CA ILE A 135 -12.46 -28.18 -6.21
C ILE A 135 -12.51 -26.86 -5.42
N ALA A 136 -11.78 -26.74 -4.30
CA ALA A 136 -11.81 -25.56 -3.44
C ALA A 136 -10.64 -24.58 -3.71
N PRO A 137 -10.82 -23.25 -3.54
CA PRO A 137 -9.72 -22.29 -3.52
C PRO A 137 -8.85 -22.44 -2.26
N SER A 138 -7.62 -21.96 -2.34
CA SER A 138 -6.81 -21.63 -1.16
C SER A 138 -7.36 -20.39 -0.48
N VAL A 139 -7.30 -20.34 0.85
CA VAL A 139 -7.69 -19.16 1.66
C VAL A 139 -6.45 -18.57 2.32
N VAL A 140 -6.19 -17.29 2.07
CA VAL A 140 -5.05 -16.52 2.58
C VAL A 140 -5.58 -15.38 3.43
N MET A 141 -5.04 -15.21 4.63
CA MET A 141 -5.20 -13.98 5.41
C MET A 141 -4.15 -12.97 4.98
N THR A 142 -4.53 -11.72 4.79
CA THR A 142 -3.63 -10.62 4.45
C THR A 142 -3.64 -9.56 5.54
N THR A 143 -2.50 -8.92 5.78
CA THR A 143 -2.38 -7.79 6.72
C THR A 143 -1.52 -6.71 6.10
N GLN A 144 -1.84 -5.43 6.34
CA GLN A 144 -0.91 -4.33 6.08
C GLN A 144 -0.81 -3.38 7.28
N LEU A 145 0.33 -2.72 7.37
CA LEU A 145 0.62 -1.65 8.33
C LEU A 145 1.46 -0.57 7.64
N LYS A 146 0.96 0.67 7.62
CA LYS A 146 1.76 1.85 7.28
C LYS A 146 2.35 2.41 8.57
N VAL A 147 3.67 2.53 8.62
CA VAL A 147 4.41 3.08 9.76
C VAL A 147 4.80 4.52 9.43
N PRO A 148 4.33 5.54 10.19
CA PRO A 148 4.67 6.93 9.95
C PRO A 148 6.14 7.19 10.29
N THR A 149 7.02 7.07 9.30
CA THR A 149 8.48 7.21 9.46
C THR A 149 8.99 8.58 9.05
N THR A 150 8.23 9.32 8.25
CA THR A 150 8.59 10.66 7.81
C THR A 150 7.89 11.72 8.67
N ASN A 151 8.47 12.92 8.73
CA ASN A 151 7.91 14.05 9.46
C ASN A 151 6.57 14.53 8.84
N ARG A 152 5.57 14.83 9.69
CA ARG A 152 4.27 15.45 9.31
C ARG A 152 4.40 16.77 8.55
N LEU A 153 5.54 17.45 8.68
CA LEU A 153 5.82 18.69 7.96
C LEU A 153 6.22 18.48 6.50
N THR A 154 6.33 17.22 6.05
CA THR A 154 6.48 16.88 4.62
C THR A 154 5.13 16.51 4.02
N LEU A 155 4.94 16.77 2.74
CA LEU A 155 3.79 16.28 1.97
C LEU A 155 3.84 14.77 1.70
N PHE A 156 4.52 13.97 2.52
CA PHE A 156 4.80 12.55 2.25
C PHE A 156 4.42 11.58 3.39
N SER A 157 3.79 12.09 4.45
CA SER A 157 3.27 11.29 5.56
C SER A 157 2.12 12.00 6.27
N THR A 158 1.09 11.25 6.67
CA THR A 158 0.06 11.77 7.60
C THR A 158 0.57 11.83 9.05
N GLY A 159 1.73 11.22 9.33
CA GLY A 159 2.25 11.01 10.67
C GLY A 159 1.32 10.20 11.57
N LYS A 160 0.49 9.33 10.97
CA LYS A 160 -0.40 8.37 11.62
C LYS A 160 -0.15 6.97 11.06
N PHE A 161 -0.46 5.96 11.88
CA PHE A 161 -0.48 4.57 11.45
C PHE A 161 -1.78 4.26 10.72
N ASP A 162 -1.67 3.47 9.66
CA ASP A 162 -2.81 2.84 9.00
C ASP A 162 -2.63 1.34 9.09
N TYR A 163 -3.72 0.60 9.24
CA TYR A 163 -3.65 -0.86 9.32
C TYR A 163 -4.86 -1.51 8.68
N GLY A 164 -4.66 -2.69 8.11
CA GLY A 164 -5.75 -3.47 7.55
C GLY A 164 -5.54 -4.96 7.66
N LEU A 165 -6.65 -5.64 7.49
CA LEU A 165 -6.81 -7.09 7.59
C LEU A 165 -7.72 -7.52 6.45
N GLY A 166 -7.37 -8.59 5.75
CA GLY A 166 -8.14 -9.10 4.64
C GLY A 166 -8.12 -10.61 4.52
N LEU A 167 -8.98 -11.10 3.63
CA LEU A 167 -9.06 -12.48 3.21
C LEU A 167 -9.03 -12.52 1.68
N ALA A 168 -8.14 -13.34 1.13
CA ALA A 168 -8.03 -13.60 -0.28
C ALA A 168 -8.28 -15.08 -0.59
N LEU A 169 -9.09 -15.33 -1.61
CA LEU A 169 -9.26 -16.63 -2.24
C LEU A 169 -8.33 -16.70 -3.46
N ARG A 170 -7.58 -17.80 -3.59
CA ARG A 170 -6.70 -18.05 -4.75
C ARG A 170 -6.95 -19.44 -5.31
N LYS A 171 -7.24 -19.54 -6.61
CA LYS A 171 -7.54 -20.82 -7.28
C LYS A 171 -6.72 -20.98 -8.55
N TRP A 172 -5.99 -22.09 -8.64
CA TRP A 172 -5.32 -22.51 -9.87
C TRP A 172 -6.16 -23.53 -10.63
N VAL A 173 -6.24 -23.37 -11.95
CA VAL A 173 -6.87 -24.29 -12.89
C VAL A 173 -5.98 -24.37 -14.14
N LYS A 174 -5.21 -25.45 -14.27
CA LYS A 174 -4.16 -25.60 -15.30
C LYS A 174 -3.22 -24.39 -15.27
N THR A 175 -3.13 -23.61 -16.36
CA THR A 175 -2.30 -22.42 -16.48
C THR A 175 -2.99 -21.11 -16.08
N PHE A 176 -4.24 -21.17 -15.61
CA PHE A 176 -4.96 -20.01 -15.10
C PHE A 176 -4.87 -19.94 -13.57
N ASN A 177 -4.74 -18.71 -13.08
CA ASN A 177 -4.94 -18.35 -11.69
C ASN A 177 -6.15 -17.41 -11.61
N ALA A 178 -7.08 -17.64 -10.70
CA ALA A 178 -8.12 -16.70 -10.32
C ALA A 178 -7.93 -16.30 -8.87
N PHE A 179 -8.17 -15.03 -8.56
CA PHE A 179 -8.06 -14.51 -7.21
C PHE A 179 -9.17 -13.50 -6.91
N ALA A 180 -9.65 -13.50 -5.68
CA ALA A 180 -10.61 -12.53 -5.17
C ALA A 180 -10.20 -12.14 -3.76
N GLU A 181 -10.34 -10.86 -3.39
CA GLU A 181 -10.00 -10.36 -2.06
C GLU A 181 -11.11 -9.48 -1.48
N ILE A 182 -11.23 -9.52 -0.16
CA ILE A 182 -11.92 -8.52 0.65
C ILE A 182 -10.98 -8.08 1.77
N SER A 183 -11.02 -6.80 2.13
CA SER A 183 -10.23 -6.26 3.23
C SER A 183 -10.99 -5.18 3.99
N TYR A 184 -10.59 -4.96 5.22
CA TYR A 184 -10.92 -3.78 6.00
C TYR A 184 -9.63 -3.00 6.25
N LEU A 185 -9.69 -1.69 6.08
CA LEU A 185 -8.59 -0.77 6.33
C LEU A 185 -9.07 0.31 7.30
N ARG A 186 -8.24 0.62 8.29
CA ARG A 186 -8.32 1.85 9.06
C ARG A 186 -7.21 2.80 8.64
N ILE A 187 -7.60 4.01 8.29
CA ILE A 187 -6.71 5.10 7.87
C ILE A 187 -6.58 6.08 9.04
N GLY A 188 -5.37 6.56 9.31
CA GLY A 188 -5.13 7.53 10.37
C GLY A 188 -5.44 8.96 9.92
N ASP A 189 -6.47 9.57 10.53
CA ASP A 189 -6.94 10.94 10.25
C ASP A 189 -5.84 12.01 10.23
N GLN A 190 -5.93 12.95 9.28
CA GLN A 190 -5.14 14.18 9.26
C GLN A 190 -5.83 15.27 10.08
N GLU A 191 -5.16 16.41 10.31
CA GLU A 191 -5.73 17.48 11.16
C GLU A 191 -6.95 18.17 10.52
N GLU A 192 -7.09 18.08 9.19
CA GLU A 192 -8.13 18.76 8.40
C GLU A 192 -9.09 17.79 7.68
N ILE A 193 -8.76 16.50 7.61
CA ILE A 193 -9.53 15.49 6.88
C ILE A 193 -9.71 14.24 7.76
N THR A 194 -10.97 13.92 8.02
CA THR A 194 -11.40 12.66 8.62
C THR A 194 -11.60 11.61 7.53
N TYR A 195 -10.92 10.48 7.67
CA TYR A 195 -11.11 9.34 6.79
C TYR A 195 -12.19 8.41 7.34
N LEU A 196 -12.94 7.81 6.43
CA LEU A 196 -13.74 6.63 6.72
C LEU A 196 -12.80 5.42 6.75
N ASP A 197 -13.16 4.37 7.50
CA ASP A 197 -12.48 3.07 7.47
C ASP A 197 -13.05 2.22 6.31
N PRO A 198 -12.42 2.13 5.11
CA PRO A 198 -13.06 1.48 3.98
C PRO A 198 -13.00 -0.05 4.03
N LEU A 199 -13.99 -0.68 3.40
CA LEU A 199 -13.91 -2.05 2.92
C LEU A 199 -13.29 -2.07 1.52
N GLY A 200 -12.14 -2.73 1.37
CA GLY A 200 -11.54 -3.04 0.07
C GLY A 200 -12.11 -4.31 -0.52
N TYR A 201 -12.16 -4.39 -1.85
CA TYR A 201 -12.55 -5.58 -2.59
C TYR A 201 -11.80 -5.67 -3.93
N GLY A 202 -11.57 -6.88 -4.41
CA GLY A 202 -10.94 -7.08 -5.70
C GLY A 202 -11.20 -8.45 -6.30
N LEU A 203 -11.08 -8.52 -7.63
CA LEU A 203 -11.27 -9.73 -8.42
C LEU A 203 -10.31 -9.70 -9.62
N GLY A 204 -9.59 -10.80 -9.85
CA GLY A 204 -8.66 -10.91 -10.96
C GLY A 204 -8.48 -12.31 -11.50
N ILE A 205 -7.95 -12.35 -12.72
CA ILE A 205 -7.59 -13.57 -13.44
C ILE A 205 -6.23 -13.37 -14.10
N GLY A 206 -5.36 -14.36 -13.98
CA GLY A 206 -4.07 -14.45 -14.63
C GLY A 206 -3.96 -15.70 -15.49
N LYS A 207 -3.19 -15.61 -16.58
CA LYS A 207 -2.85 -16.73 -17.46
C LYS A 207 -1.34 -16.82 -17.64
N PHE A 208 -0.80 -18.02 -17.43
CA PHE A 208 0.61 -18.34 -17.54
C PHE A 208 0.89 -19.05 -18.88
N PHE A 209 2.04 -18.78 -19.46
CA PHE A 209 2.48 -19.29 -20.76
C PHE A 209 3.93 -19.78 -20.66
N ALA A 210 4.36 -20.59 -21.64
CA ALA A 210 5.74 -21.11 -21.72
C ALA A 210 6.27 -21.64 -20.37
N ASN A 211 5.51 -22.56 -19.76
CA ASN A 211 5.80 -23.18 -18.45
C ASN A 211 6.01 -22.18 -17.30
N GLY A 212 5.33 -21.03 -17.35
CA GLY A 212 5.42 -19.98 -16.33
C GLY A 212 6.46 -18.89 -16.62
N LYS A 213 7.22 -18.99 -17.72
CA LYS A 213 8.17 -17.94 -18.13
C LYS A 213 7.50 -16.60 -18.38
N TYR A 214 6.27 -16.60 -18.89
CA TYR A 214 5.47 -15.39 -19.11
C TYR A 214 4.10 -15.53 -18.46
N SER A 215 3.53 -14.43 -17.99
CA SER A 215 2.11 -14.36 -17.65
C SER A 215 1.50 -12.99 -17.93
N THR A 216 0.18 -12.97 -18.03
CA THR A 216 -0.61 -11.73 -18.05
C THR A 216 -1.74 -11.85 -17.04
N SER A 217 -2.22 -10.73 -16.52
CA SER A 217 -3.39 -10.67 -15.65
C SER A 217 -4.29 -9.49 -15.99
N LEU A 218 -5.59 -9.65 -15.70
CA LEU A 218 -6.54 -8.56 -15.54
C LEU A 218 -6.96 -8.56 -14.08
N TYR A 219 -6.90 -7.39 -13.44
CA TYR A 219 -7.33 -7.19 -12.06
C TYR A 219 -8.26 -5.99 -11.95
N PHE A 220 -9.35 -6.15 -11.21
CA PHE A 220 -10.23 -5.07 -10.76
C PHE A 220 -10.09 -4.92 -9.25
N LYS A 221 -9.90 -3.68 -8.79
CA LYS A 221 -9.86 -3.33 -7.37
C LYS A 221 -10.76 -2.14 -7.09
N GLY A 222 -11.44 -2.15 -5.96
CA GLY A 222 -12.17 -1.00 -5.46
C GLY A 222 -12.21 -0.97 -3.94
N TYR A 223 -12.72 0.15 -3.42
CA TYR A 223 -13.00 0.32 -2.00
C TYR A 223 -14.44 0.82 -1.81
N SER A 224 -14.94 0.81 -0.58
CA SER A 224 -16.02 1.69 -0.16
C SER A 224 -15.50 3.13 0.00
N LYS A 225 -16.39 4.09 0.31
CA LYS A 225 -16.00 5.49 0.49
C LYS A 225 -14.85 5.63 1.50
N ILE A 226 -13.86 6.43 1.11
CA ILE A 226 -12.71 6.81 1.94
C ILE A 226 -12.93 8.21 2.55
N ILE A 227 -13.56 9.11 1.78
CA ILE A 227 -13.95 10.45 2.24
C ILE A 227 -15.46 10.59 2.03
N GLN A 228 -16.15 11.23 2.97
CA GLN A 228 -17.58 11.48 2.86
C GLN A 228 -17.87 12.46 1.71
N GLY A 229 -18.79 12.09 0.83
CA GLY A 229 -19.18 12.91 -0.34
C GLY A 229 -18.39 12.63 -1.63
N VAL A 230 -17.26 11.93 -1.55
CA VAL A 230 -16.45 11.54 -2.72
C VAL A 230 -16.84 10.14 -3.20
N ASP A 231 -16.81 9.89 -4.51
CA ASP A 231 -17.01 8.55 -5.10
C ASP A 231 -15.88 7.58 -4.65
N PRO A 232 -16.16 6.31 -4.30
CA PRO A 232 -15.10 5.38 -3.89
C PRO A 232 -14.11 5.06 -5.02
N PRO A 233 -12.80 4.93 -4.71
CA PRO A 233 -11.80 4.61 -5.71
C PRO A 233 -12.01 3.21 -6.27
N ARG A 234 -11.94 3.10 -7.61
CA ARG A 234 -12.11 1.87 -8.40
C ARG A 234 -11.17 1.91 -9.60
N GLN A 235 -10.49 0.82 -9.88
CA GLN A 235 -9.53 0.75 -10.99
C GLN A 235 -9.40 -0.64 -11.59
N LEU A 236 -8.97 -0.68 -12.85
CA LEU A 236 -8.52 -1.87 -13.57
C LEU A 236 -7.01 -1.81 -13.75
N ALA A 237 -6.35 -2.96 -13.65
CA ALA A 237 -4.94 -3.15 -13.99
C ALA A 237 -4.76 -4.33 -14.94
N LEU A 238 -4.05 -4.11 -16.05
CA LEU A 238 -3.55 -5.14 -16.96
C LEU A 238 -2.08 -5.39 -16.66
N GLY A 239 -1.78 -6.55 -16.07
CA GLY A 239 -0.44 -6.98 -15.71
C GLY A 239 0.22 -7.84 -16.79
N PHE A 240 1.54 -7.71 -16.89
CA PHE A 240 2.43 -8.51 -17.73
C PHE A 240 3.67 -8.88 -16.91
N PHE A 241 4.08 -10.14 -16.95
CA PHE A 241 5.20 -10.64 -16.16
C PHE A 241 6.10 -11.51 -17.01
N THR A 242 7.42 -11.42 -16.78
CA THR A 242 8.40 -12.30 -17.39
C THR A 242 9.45 -12.75 -16.38
N MET A 243 9.63 -14.06 -16.25
CA MET A 243 10.77 -14.66 -15.57
C MET A 243 11.97 -14.58 -16.51
N PHE A 244 12.70 -13.47 -16.44
CA PHE A 244 13.86 -13.20 -17.29
C PHE A 244 15.05 -14.10 -16.94
N SER A 245 15.20 -14.43 -15.66
CA SER A 245 16.17 -15.41 -15.15
C SER A 245 15.51 -16.31 -14.10
N GLY A 246 16.15 -17.43 -13.74
CA GLY A 246 15.68 -18.28 -12.63
C GLY A 246 15.65 -17.61 -11.24
N LYS A 247 16.14 -16.36 -11.14
CA LYS A 247 16.09 -15.52 -9.93
C LYS A 247 15.33 -14.21 -10.10
N SER A 248 14.99 -13.80 -11.32
CA SER A 248 14.53 -12.43 -11.62
C SER A 248 13.20 -12.45 -12.36
N VAL A 249 12.18 -11.79 -11.79
CA VAL A 249 10.89 -11.55 -12.43
C VAL A 249 10.76 -10.05 -12.70
N LEU A 250 10.48 -9.70 -13.95
CA LEU A 250 10.05 -8.36 -14.31
C LEU A 250 8.51 -8.33 -14.36
N SER A 251 7.93 -7.24 -13.89
CA SER A 251 6.50 -6.93 -13.94
C SER A 251 6.26 -5.59 -14.63
N PHE A 252 5.16 -5.50 -15.37
CA PHE A 252 4.68 -4.27 -15.99
C PHE A 252 3.15 -4.22 -15.89
N TYR A 253 2.61 -3.04 -15.61
CA TYR A 253 1.17 -2.83 -15.46
C TYR A 253 0.71 -1.58 -16.20
N LEU A 254 -0.44 -1.70 -16.87
CA LEU A 254 -1.26 -0.58 -17.31
C LEU A 254 -2.44 -0.44 -16.35
N ILE A 255 -2.69 0.76 -15.82
CA ILE A 255 -3.74 1.03 -14.82
C ILE A 255 -4.73 2.05 -15.40
N LYS A 256 -6.03 1.85 -15.14
CA LYS A 256 -7.11 2.78 -15.49
C LYS A 256 -8.10 2.90 -14.34
N GLY A 257 -8.26 4.12 -13.80
CA GLY A 257 -9.32 4.47 -12.86
C GLY A 257 -10.71 4.47 -13.51
N LEU A 258 -11.71 4.19 -12.68
CA LEU A 258 -13.15 4.04 -12.99
C LEU A 258 -14.02 4.89 -12.04
N SER A 259 -13.43 5.92 -11.46
CA SER A 259 -14.00 6.82 -10.45
C SER A 259 -13.17 8.10 -10.40
N GLU A 260 -13.79 9.22 -10.05
CA GLU A 260 -13.16 10.53 -9.87
C GLU A 260 -12.02 10.56 -8.83
N SER A 261 -11.97 9.59 -7.91
CA SER A 261 -10.96 9.44 -6.85
C SER A 261 -9.85 8.43 -7.21
N SER A 262 -9.65 8.14 -8.49
CA SER A 262 -8.65 7.18 -8.99
C SER A 262 -7.92 7.76 -10.21
N PRO A 263 -6.70 7.29 -10.51
CA PRO A 263 -5.89 7.83 -11.59
C PRO A 263 -6.59 7.68 -12.93
N ASP A 264 -6.61 8.74 -13.75
CA ASP A 264 -7.10 8.65 -15.12
C ASP A 264 -6.30 7.65 -15.94
N PHE A 265 -5.01 7.50 -15.65
CA PHE A 265 -4.22 6.35 -16.03
C PHE A 265 -3.01 6.20 -15.10
N GLY A 266 -2.47 4.99 -15.05
CA GLY A 266 -1.20 4.72 -14.40
C GLY A 266 -0.37 3.69 -15.15
N LEU A 267 0.93 3.71 -14.90
CA LEU A 267 1.91 2.78 -15.42
C LEU A 267 2.78 2.31 -14.25
N SER A 268 3.04 1.01 -14.13
CA SER A 268 4.02 0.51 -13.16
C SER A 268 4.96 -0.48 -13.83
N SER A 269 6.24 -0.42 -13.48
CA SER A 269 7.27 -1.36 -13.91
C SER A 269 8.10 -1.77 -12.70
N GLY A 270 8.38 -3.05 -12.53
CA GLY A 270 9.10 -3.54 -11.36
C GLY A 270 9.97 -4.77 -11.63
N ILE A 271 10.94 -4.97 -10.75
CA ILE A 271 11.79 -6.14 -10.70
C ILE A 271 11.74 -6.76 -9.31
N ASP A 272 11.47 -8.06 -9.25
CA ASP A 272 11.67 -8.92 -8.09
C ASP A 272 12.94 -9.74 -8.33
N TRP A 273 13.92 -9.62 -7.42
CA TRP A 273 15.17 -10.39 -7.44
C TRP A 273 15.26 -11.31 -6.22
N LYS A 274 15.19 -12.62 -6.45
CA LYS A 274 15.42 -13.65 -5.43
C LYS A 274 16.92 -13.77 -5.10
N LEU A 275 17.26 -13.75 -3.82
CA LEU A 275 18.63 -13.97 -3.33
C LEU A 275 19.02 -15.45 -3.46
#